data_AF-A0A3D1RA40-F1
#
_entry.id   AF-A0A3D1RA40-F1
#
_cell.length_a   1.000
_cell.length_b   1.000
_cell.length_c   1.000
_cell.angle_alpha   90.00
_cell.angle_beta   90.00
_cell.angle_gamma   90.00
#
_symmetry.space_group_name_H-M   'P 1'
#
loop_
_entity.id
_entity.type
_entity.pdbx_description
1 polymer ?
#
loop_
_entity_poly.entity_id
_entity_poly.type
_entity_poly.pdbx_seq_one_letter_code
_entity_poly.pdbx_strand_id
1 'polypeptide(L)'
;GLGKTIEAGIIIAQMVAEGRGRIAILCPAPLRAQWQSELLEKFGIKAICIDGDFARNFRANPFDQMCPVICSIQFGANRAADIARIPWDLVVLDEAHRLRNTWKPNNKTGKALRTALEERPKILLTATPLQNDLMELYGLIAFLDESILGPEHAFRARYCNLGQDKDGANPLLELKGRIAPVVHRTLRRHVREYVKFTARRSMVEDFVPSPAEQDLYEKVSEYLRRAELLAIEPGKRTLLTLVYRKLLASSTYAIAPTLGRLADSLEERIRAAKAGKEFELTLSESVREELREYEEELEEFDDPEGDHDPGSERKKPTLEALEGELFELQHYADLAESIKANAKGEALCRALERTFQVAAGYGWPQKAVIFTESKRTQAYLSDLLSARGYRGKISLLSGDGAGPEERRQLVQDFRERTQIFISTEAGAEGLNLQFCNLLVNYDLPWNPQRVEQRIGRC
;
A
#
# COMPACT_ATOMS: atom_id res chain seq x y z
N GLY A 1 -5.29 -6.72 15.59
CA GLY A 1 -5.05 -5.93 16.81
C GLY A 1 -6.16 -6.05 17.85
N LEU A 2 -7.44 -5.95 17.46
CA LEU A 2 -8.60 -6.15 18.36
C LEU A 2 -9.59 -7.23 17.90
N GLY A 3 -9.37 -7.82 16.71
CA GLY A 3 -10.17 -8.95 16.23
C GLY A 3 -11.21 -8.67 15.15
N LYS A 4 -11.01 -7.70 14.23
CA LYS A 4 -11.96 -7.41 13.12
C LYS A 4 -12.44 -8.67 12.39
N THR A 5 -11.50 -9.54 12.02
CA THR A 5 -11.78 -10.82 11.34
C THR A 5 -12.56 -11.79 12.23
N ILE A 6 -12.33 -11.76 13.55
CA ILE A 6 -13.09 -12.56 14.52
C ILE A 6 -14.52 -12.04 14.65
N GLU A 7 -14.69 -10.72 14.81
CA GLU A 7 -16.01 -10.08 14.92
C GLU A 7 -16.87 -10.37 13.68
N ALA A 8 -16.29 -10.18 12.49
CA ALA A 8 -16.94 -10.54 11.25
C ALA A 8 -17.18 -12.06 11.13
N GLY A 9 -16.22 -12.88 11.56
CA GLY A 9 -16.36 -14.34 11.60
C GLY A 9 -17.53 -14.81 12.48
N ILE A 10 -17.77 -14.16 13.62
CA ILE A 10 -18.93 -14.44 14.50
C ILE A 10 -20.24 -14.14 13.76
N ILE A 11 -20.32 -13.01 13.07
CA ILE A 11 -21.50 -12.64 12.28
C ILE A 11 -21.74 -13.65 11.15
N ILE A 12 -20.67 -14.01 10.43
CA ILE A 12 -20.73 -15.02 9.36
C ILE A 12 -21.19 -16.37 9.93
N ALA A 13 -20.65 -16.79 11.08
CA ALA A 13 -21.03 -18.05 11.71
C ALA A 13 -22.50 -18.09 12.10
N GLN A 14 -23.03 -17.00 12.65
CA GLN A 14 -24.45 -16.88 12.97
C GLN A 14 -25.32 -16.99 11.70
N MET A 15 -24.96 -16.27 10.64
CA MET A 15 -25.70 -16.28 9.37
C MET A 15 -25.71 -17.68 8.75
N VAL A 16 -24.55 -18.36 8.72
CA VAL A 16 -24.45 -19.73 8.21
C VAL A 16 -25.30 -20.69 9.05
N ALA A 17 -25.29 -20.55 10.38
CA ALA A 17 -26.12 -21.37 11.28
C ALA A 17 -27.63 -21.17 11.06
N GLU A 18 -28.05 -19.97 10.65
CA GLU A 18 -29.42 -19.63 10.26
C GLU A 18 -29.80 -20.10 8.84
N GLY A 19 -28.89 -20.77 8.12
CA GLY A 19 -29.10 -21.19 6.73
C GLY A 19 -28.88 -20.07 5.70
N ARG A 20 -28.36 -18.92 6.12
CA ARG A 20 -28.06 -17.74 5.29
C ARG A 20 -26.60 -17.75 4.85
N GLY A 21 -26.25 -18.75 4.03
CA GLY A 21 -24.88 -19.08 3.66
C GLY A 21 -24.34 -18.35 2.42
N ARG A 22 -25.14 -17.55 1.71
CA ARG A 22 -24.67 -16.80 0.53
C ARG A 22 -23.92 -15.56 1.00
N ILE A 23 -22.64 -15.74 1.32
CA ILE A 23 -21.78 -14.69 1.86
C ILE A 23 -20.60 -14.43 0.92
N ALA A 24 -20.34 -13.16 0.60
CA ALA A 24 -19.18 -12.75 -0.17
C ALA A 24 -18.20 -11.97 0.72
N ILE A 25 -16.92 -12.32 0.67
CA ILE A 25 -15.84 -11.63 1.36
C ILE A 25 -14.88 -11.04 0.32
N LEU A 26 -14.89 -9.72 0.20
CA LEU A 26 -14.01 -8.97 -0.68
C LEU A 26 -12.88 -8.39 0.17
N CYS A 27 -11.64 -8.79 -0.09
CA CYS A 27 -10.47 -8.35 0.69
C CYS A 27 -9.27 -8.11 -0.23
N PRO A 28 -8.17 -7.50 0.24
CA PRO A 28 -6.90 -7.52 -0.47
C PRO A 28 -6.48 -8.95 -0.88
N ALA A 29 -5.86 -9.09 -2.05
CA ALA A 29 -5.48 -10.40 -2.59
C ALA A 29 -4.64 -11.26 -1.60
N PRO A 30 -3.71 -10.69 -0.81
CA PRO A 30 -2.94 -11.43 0.19
C PRO A 30 -3.77 -11.95 1.38
N LEU A 31 -4.89 -11.32 1.71
CA LEU A 31 -5.71 -11.69 2.87
C LEU A 31 -6.69 -12.84 2.59
N ARG A 32 -6.90 -13.21 1.32
CA ARG A 32 -7.91 -14.22 0.95
C ARG A 32 -7.70 -15.56 1.65
N ALA A 33 -6.46 -16.03 1.67
CA ALA A 33 -6.14 -17.30 2.30
C ALA A 33 -6.11 -17.24 3.83
N GLN A 34 -5.78 -16.07 4.39
CA GLN A 34 -5.93 -15.83 5.82
C GLN A 34 -7.42 -15.93 6.20
N TRP A 35 -8.31 -15.26 5.47
CA TRP A 35 -9.76 -15.37 5.67
C TRP A 35 -10.25 -16.81 5.57
N GLN A 36 -9.81 -17.55 4.55
CA GLN A 36 -10.17 -18.95 4.38
C GLN A 36 -9.73 -19.80 5.58
N SER A 37 -8.49 -19.64 6.02
CA SER A 37 -7.92 -20.38 7.16
C SER A 37 -8.60 -20.00 8.46
N GLU A 38 -8.85 -18.71 8.72
CA GLU A 38 -9.51 -18.24 9.93
C GLU A 38 -10.95 -18.73 10.05
N LEU A 39 -11.72 -18.72 8.94
CA LEU A 39 -13.08 -19.27 8.93
C LEU A 39 -13.09 -20.77 9.21
N LEU A 40 -12.15 -21.52 8.62
CA LEU A 40 -12.07 -22.96 8.81
C LEU A 40 -11.61 -23.32 10.23
N GLU A 41 -10.49 -22.77 10.68
CA GLU A 41 -9.84 -23.15 11.95
C GLU A 41 -10.63 -22.67 13.17
N LYS A 42 -11.21 -21.47 13.11
CA LYS A 42 -11.86 -20.85 14.29
C LYS A 42 -13.37 -21.07 14.33
N PHE A 43 -14.00 -21.22 13.17
CA PHE A 43 -15.46 -21.32 13.06
C PHE A 43 -15.94 -22.63 12.39
N GLY A 44 -15.04 -23.46 11.86
CA GLY A 44 -15.41 -24.68 11.15
C GLY A 44 -16.08 -24.44 9.80
N ILE A 45 -16.02 -23.21 9.27
CA ILE A 45 -16.73 -22.80 8.05
C ILE A 45 -15.80 -22.95 6.85
N LYS A 46 -16.19 -23.83 5.92
CA LYS A 46 -15.48 -23.96 4.64
C LYS A 46 -15.87 -22.81 3.72
N ALA A 47 -14.87 -22.09 3.22
CA ALA A 47 -15.03 -21.02 2.25
C ALA A 47 -14.16 -21.30 1.01
N ILE A 48 -14.61 -20.81 -0.15
CA ILE A 48 -13.91 -21.01 -1.43
C ILE A 48 -13.32 -19.69 -1.92
N CYS A 49 -12.03 -19.71 -2.25
CA CYS A 49 -11.37 -18.60 -2.92
C CYS A 49 -11.70 -18.61 -4.42
N ILE A 50 -12.24 -17.51 -4.93
CA ILE A 50 -12.54 -17.33 -6.35
C ILE A 50 -11.48 -16.42 -6.96
N ASP A 51 -10.75 -16.95 -7.94
CA ASP A 51 -9.75 -16.24 -8.74
C ASP A 51 -9.90 -16.52 -10.24
N GLY A 52 -8.94 -16.01 -11.02
CA GLY A 52 -8.93 -16.19 -12.47
C GLY A 52 -8.92 -17.65 -12.87
N ASP A 53 -8.13 -18.47 -12.18
CA ASP A 53 -7.98 -19.90 -12.48
C ASP A 53 -9.25 -20.67 -12.16
N PHE A 54 -9.80 -20.47 -10.96
CA PHE A 54 -11.05 -21.09 -10.56
C PHE A 54 -12.16 -20.82 -11.58
N ALA A 55 -12.30 -19.54 -11.96
CA ALA A 55 -13.38 -19.15 -12.84
C ALA A 55 -13.18 -19.49 -14.31
N ARG A 56 -11.94 -19.59 -14.80
CA ARG A 56 -11.70 -20.12 -16.15
C ARG A 56 -12.17 -21.57 -16.29
N ASN A 57 -12.10 -22.33 -15.20
CA ASN A 57 -12.51 -23.72 -15.15
C ASN A 57 -14.00 -23.91 -14.76
N PHE A 58 -14.72 -22.83 -14.49
CA PHE A 58 -16.11 -22.89 -14.05
C PHE A 58 -17.06 -22.40 -15.17
N ARG A 59 -17.97 -23.26 -15.62
CA ARG A 59 -18.86 -22.96 -16.77
C ARG A 59 -20.02 -22.03 -16.43
N ALA A 60 -20.45 -22.00 -15.17
CA ALA A 60 -21.55 -21.15 -14.69
C ALA A 60 -20.99 -19.90 -13.99
N ASN A 61 -21.84 -19.15 -13.28
CA ASN A 61 -21.36 -18.04 -12.46
C ASN A 61 -20.45 -18.57 -11.34
N PRO A 62 -19.14 -18.20 -11.29
CA PRO A 62 -18.20 -18.75 -10.31
C PRO A 62 -18.57 -18.36 -8.87
N PHE A 63 -19.36 -17.31 -8.66
CA PHE A 63 -19.80 -16.87 -7.35
C PHE A 63 -21.03 -17.60 -6.82
N ASP A 64 -21.74 -18.39 -7.64
CA ASP A 64 -22.91 -19.16 -7.21
C ASP A 64 -22.46 -20.45 -6.50
N GLN A 65 -22.00 -20.32 -5.26
CA GLN A 65 -21.51 -21.41 -4.43
C GLN A 65 -22.43 -21.63 -3.23
N MET A 66 -22.48 -22.88 -2.74
CA MET A 66 -23.26 -23.28 -1.56
C MET A 66 -22.55 -22.97 -0.23
N CYS A 67 -21.46 -22.21 -0.26
CA CYS A 67 -20.68 -21.80 0.90
C CYS A 67 -20.16 -20.38 0.71
N PRO A 68 -19.65 -19.73 1.78
CA PRO A 68 -19.04 -18.42 1.65
C PRO A 68 -17.93 -18.38 0.58
N VAL A 69 -17.89 -17.31 -0.19
CA VAL A 69 -16.87 -17.08 -1.23
C VAL A 69 -15.95 -15.93 -0.84
N ILE A 70 -14.69 -16.05 -1.24
CA ILE A 70 -13.64 -15.06 -0.94
C ILE A 70 -13.00 -14.64 -2.26
N CYS A 71 -12.93 -13.35 -2.56
CA CYS A 71 -12.23 -12.85 -3.75
C CYS A 71 -11.50 -11.54 -3.45
N SER A 72 -10.62 -11.11 -4.37
CA SER A 72 -10.00 -9.80 -4.24
C SER A 72 -10.97 -8.69 -4.67
N ILE A 73 -10.87 -7.51 -4.06
CA ILE A 73 -11.70 -6.34 -4.42
C ILE A 73 -11.62 -6.07 -5.93
N GLN A 74 -10.41 -6.05 -6.50
CA GLN A 74 -10.20 -5.79 -7.92
C GLN A 74 -10.83 -6.86 -8.83
N PHE A 75 -10.68 -8.13 -8.45
CA PHE A 75 -11.30 -9.22 -9.20
C PHE A 75 -12.82 -9.17 -9.14
N GLY A 76 -13.38 -8.86 -7.97
CA GLY A 76 -14.80 -8.67 -7.79
C GLY A 76 -15.35 -7.52 -8.64
N ALA A 77 -14.65 -6.39 -8.67
CA ALA A 77 -15.06 -5.25 -9.50
C ALA A 77 -15.05 -5.57 -11.00
N ASN A 78 -14.02 -6.28 -11.48
CA ASN A 78 -13.94 -6.76 -12.87
C ASN A 78 -15.06 -7.72 -13.24
N ARG A 79 -15.74 -8.32 -12.25
CA ARG A 79 -16.88 -9.23 -12.42
C ARG A 79 -18.12 -8.77 -11.65
N ALA A 80 -18.30 -7.47 -11.57
CA ALA A 80 -19.45 -6.84 -10.91
C ALA A 80 -20.80 -7.42 -11.40
N ALA A 81 -20.92 -7.71 -12.70
CA ALA A 81 -22.13 -8.31 -13.27
C ALA A 81 -22.42 -9.72 -12.72
N ASP A 82 -21.40 -10.53 -12.49
CA ASP A 82 -21.56 -11.87 -11.91
C ASP A 82 -21.91 -11.78 -10.42
N ILE A 83 -21.28 -10.86 -9.69
CA ILE A 83 -21.57 -10.60 -8.27
C ILE A 83 -23.02 -10.13 -8.07
N ALA A 84 -23.49 -9.20 -8.92
CA ALA A 84 -24.82 -8.61 -8.79
C ALA A 84 -25.96 -9.64 -8.89
N ARG A 85 -25.76 -10.69 -9.71
CA ARG A 85 -26.73 -11.77 -9.93
C ARG A 85 -26.95 -12.67 -8.73
N ILE A 86 -26.03 -12.70 -7.77
CA ILE A 86 -26.13 -13.58 -6.61
C ILE A 86 -26.92 -12.89 -5.49
N PRO A 87 -27.95 -13.54 -4.94
CA PRO A 87 -28.68 -13.02 -3.80
C PRO A 87 -27.87 -13.15 -2.50
N TRP A 88 -26.90 -12.25 -2.29
CA TRP A 88 -26.06 -12.25 -1.11
C TRP A 88 -26.85 -11.94 0.16
N ASP A 89 -26.72 -12.80 1.17
CA ASP A 89 -27.20 -12.59 2.53
C ASP A 89 -26.35 -11.56 3.28
N LEU A 90 -25.05 -11.52 2.96
CA LEU A 90 -24.07 -10.61 3.55
C LEU A 90 -22.88 -10.42 2.60
N VAL A 91 -22.38 -9.19 2.53
CA VAL A 91 -21.12 -8.87 1.89
C VAL A 91 -20.18 -8.22 2.89
N VAL A 92 -19.02 -8.84 3.11
CA VAL A 92 -17.97 -8.34 3.97
C VAL A 92 -16.88 -7.72 3.09
N LEU A 93 -16.59 -6.44 3.30
CA LEU A 93 -15.51 -5.74 2.61
C LEU A 93 -14.42 -5.43 3.63
N ASP A 94 -13.32 -6.17 3.56
CA ASP A 94 -12.15 -5.98 4.42
C ASP A 94 -11.18 -4.97 3.82
N GLU A 95 -10.50 -4.24 4.71
CA GLU A 95 -9.69 -3.07 4.36
C GLU A 95 -10.48 -2.07 3.48
N ALA A 96 -11.70 -1.76 3.92
CA ALA A 96 -12.67 -0.91 3.22
C ALA A 96 -12.14 0.50 2.92
N HIS A 97 -11.05 0.94 3.55
CA HIS A 97 -10.36 2.20 3.20
C HIS A 97 -9.96 2.28 1.71
N ARG A 98 -9.84 1.14 1.00
CA ARG A 98 -9.63 1.09 -0.45
C ARG A 98 -10.83 1.57 -1.27
N LEU A 99 -12.02 1.66 -0.67
CA LEU A 99 -13.27 2.09 -1.30
C LEU A 99 -13.60 3.55 -1.00
N ARG A 100 -12.72 4.30 -0.34
CA ARG A 100 -12.99 5.68 0.09
C ARG A 100 -13.15 6.67 -1.05
N ASN A 101 -12.49 6.42 -2.18
CA ASN A 101 -12.56 7.26 -3.39
C ASN A 101 -13.72 6.87 -4.33
N THR A 102 -14.69 6.07 -3.87
CA THR A 102 -15.86 5.65 -4.67
C THR A 102 -16.78 6.81 -5.07
N TRP A 103 -16.69 7.96 -4.39
CA TRP A 103 -17.40 9.18 -4.76
C TRP A 103 -16.77 9.90 -5.96
N LYS A 104 -15.46 9.72 -6.21
CA LYS A 104 -14.78 10.36 -7.34
C LYS A 104 -15.28 9.77 -8.68
N PRO A 105 -15.50 10.60 -9.72
CA PRO A 105 -15.98 10.13 -11.02
C PRO A 105 -15.07 9.08 -11.70
N ASN A 106 -13.77 9.14 -11.46
CA ASN A 106 -12.76 8.32 -12.13
C ASN A 106 -12.56 6.92 -11.51
N ASN A 107 -13.17 6.62 -10.34
CA ASN A 107 -12.96 5.34 -9.67
C ASN A 107 -13.89 4.23 -10.22
N LYS A 108 -13.46 3.62 -11.32
CA LYS A 108 -14.21 2.54 -12.01
C LYS A 108 -14.47 1.33 -11.11
N THR A 109 -13.47 0.90 -10.34
CA THR A 109 -13.54 -0.26 -9.45
C THR A 109 -14.60 -0.07 -8.36
N GLY A 110 -14.53 1.07 -7.67
CA GLY A 110 -15.46 1.43 -6.61
C GLY A 110 -16.90 1.56 -7.10
N LYS A 111 -17.10 2.21 -8.25
CA LYS A 111 -18.42 2.39 -8.85
C LYS A 111 -19.05 1.05 -9.27
N ALA A 112 -18.28 0.16 -9.89
CA ALA A 112 -18.74 -1.14 -10.32
C ALA A 112 -19.25 -1.99 -9.14
N LEU A 113 -18.50 -2.02 -8.03
CA LEU A 113 -18.91 -2.73 -6.82
C LEU A 113 -20.09 -2.06 -6.12
N ARG A 114 -20.13 -0.72 -6.07
CA ARG A 114 -21.24 0.02 -5.46
C ARG A 114 -22.56 -0.33 -6.14
N THR A 115 -22.59 -0.30 -7.48
CA THR A 115 -23.78 -0.67 -8.26
C THR A 115 -24.11 -2.16 -8.11
N ALA A 116 -23.13 -3.05 -8.16
CA ALA A 116 -23.38 -4.49 -8.02
C ALA A 116 -23.92 -4.90 -6.66
N LEU A 117 -23.61 -4.13 -5.62
CA LEU A 117 -23.92 -4.46 -4.23
C LEU A 117 -25.01 -3.57 -3.63
N GLU A 118 -25.61 -2.64 -4.37
CA GLU A 118 -26.49 -1.58 -3.87
C GLU A 118 -27.50 -2.07 -2.81
N GLU A 119 -28.32 -3.06 -3.15
CA GLU A 119 -29.38 -3.60 -2.26
C GLU A 119 -28.92 -4.77 -1.36
N ARG A 120 -27.62 -5.02 -1.24
CA ARG A 120 -27.07 -6.11 -0.44
C ARG A 120 -26.73 -5.64 0.97
N PRO A 121 -26.99 -6.43 2.03
CA PRO A 121 -26.45 -6.17 3.36
C PRO A 121 -24.92 -6.19 3.33
N LYS A 122 -24.28 -5.16 3.92
CA LYS A 122 -22.83 -4.96 3.87
C LYS A 122 -22.24 -4.73 5.25
N ILE A 123 -21.02 -5.20 5.46
CA ILE A 123 -20.16 -4.81 6.57
C ILE A 123 -18.83 -4.33 6.01
N LEU A 124 -18.43 -3.11 6.39
CA LEU A 124 -17.14 -2.53 6.04
C LEU A 124 -16.18 -2.67 7.21
N LEU A 125 -15.08 -3.39 7.03
CA LEU A 125 -14.03 -3.54 8.03
C LEU A 125 -12.86 -2.63 7.65
N THR A 126 -12.52 -1.68 8.52
CA THR A 126 -11.33 -0.85 8.34
C THR A 126 -10.76 -0.46 9.69
N ALA A 127 -9.43 -0.48 9.82
CA ALA A 127 -8.77 0.08 10.99
C ALA A 127 -8.79 1.63 10.95
N THR A 128 -8.96 2.20 9.76
CA THR A 128 -8.70 3.59 9.47
C THR A 128 -9.72 4.16 8.48
N PRO A 129 -10.93 4.50 8.97
CA PRO A 129 -12.03 4.98 8.12
C PRO A 129 -11.85 6.43 7.62
N LEU A 130 -10.93 7.19 8.20
CA LEU A 130 -10.65 8.59 7.84
C LEU A 130 -9.12 8.75 7.82
N GLN A 131 -8.56 9.29 6.73
CA GLN A 131 -7.13 9.52 6.59
C GLN A 131 -6.82 11.01 6.47
N ASN A 132 -7.22 11.64 5.36
CA ASN A 132 -6.80 12.99 4.99
C ASN A 132 -7.97 13.98 4.86
N ASP A 133 -9.13 13.51 4.37
CA ASP A 133 -10.29 14.36 4.06
C ASP A 133 -11.59 13.71 4.55
N LEU A 134 -12.53 14.52 5.05
CA LEU A 134 -13.89 14.10 5.40
C LEU A 134 -14.65 13.50 4.22
N MET A 135 -14.29 13.84 2.98
CA MET A 135 -14.85 13.21 1.78
C MET A 135 -14.54 11.71 1.71
N GLU A 136 -13.45 11.24 2.32
CA GLU A 136 -13.15 9.81 2.40
C GLU A 136 -14.17 9.07 3.28
N LEU A 137 -14.52 9.67 4.42
CA LEU A 137 -15.57 9.15 5.30
C LEU A 137 -16.92 9.15 4.58
N TYR A 138 -17.22 10.22 3.84
CA TYR A 138 -18.43 10.28 3.00
C TYR A 138 -18.47 9.11 2.02
N GLY A 139 -17.39 8.85 1.28
CA GLY A 139 -17.33 7.75 0.32
C GLY A 139 -17.61 6.38 0.95
N LEU A 140 -17.05 6.09 2.12
CA LEU A 140 -17.30 4.84 2.83
C LEU A 140 -18.75 4.69 3.28
N ILE A 141 -19.33 5.74 3.86
CA ILE A 141 -20.71 5.69 4.37
C ILE A 141 -21.70 5.66 3.20
N ALA A 142 -21.46 6.43 2.14
CA ALA A 142 -22.28 6.42 0.93
C ALA A 142 -22.20 5.09 0.16
N PHE A 143 -21.13 4.30 0.35
CA PHE A 143 -21.03 2.93 -0.16
C PHE A 143 -21.92 1.95 0.66
N LEU A 144 -22.03 2.19 1.97
CA LEU A 144 -22.93 1.43 2.83
C LEU A 144 -24.38 1.73 2.46
N ASP A 145 -24.74 3.02 2.48
CA ASP A 145 -26.07 3.54 2.15
C ASP A 145 -26.00 5.06 1.89
N GLU A 146 -26.42 5.48 0.70
CA GLU A 146 -26.40 6.89 0.28
C GLU A 146 -27.33 7.79 1.12
N SER A 147 -28.39 7.21 1.69
CA SER A 147 -29.40 7.94 2.45
C SER A 147 -28.90 8.45 3.79
N ILE A 148 -27.86 7.82 4.38
CA ILE A 148 -27.36 8.15 5.72
C ILE A 148 -26.81 9.57 5.77
N LEU A 149 -25.99 9.95 4.80
CA LEU A 149 -25.34 11.27 4.74
C LEU A 149 -25.99 12.21 3.73
N GLY A 150 -26.73 11.68 2.75
CA GLY A 150 -27.32 12.45 1.67
C GLY A 150 -26.34 12.69 0.51
N PRO A 151 -26.68 13.59 -0.42
CA PRO A 151 -25.88 13.80 -1.62
C PRO A 151 -24.57 14.55 -1.33
N GLU A 152 -23.55 14.27 -2.14
CA GLU A 152 -22.17 14.75 -1.97
C GLU A 152 -22.08 16.28 -1.78
N HIS A 153 -22.77 17.03 -2.64
CA HIS A 153 -22.74 18.50 -2.61
C HIS A 153 -23.26 19.07 -1.28
N ALA A 154 -24.30 18.45 -0.70
CA ALA A 154 -24.87 18.88 0.57
C ALA A 154 -23.95 18.53 1.74
N PHE A 155 -23.32 17.35 1.69
CA PHE A 155 -22.32 16.94 2.68
C PHE A 155 -21.12 17.90 2.67
N ARG A 156 -20.56 18.17 1.49
CA ARG A 156 -19.39 19.06 1.33
C ARG A 156 -19.68 20.46 1.83
N ALA A 157 -20.84 21.03 1.47
CA ALA A 157 -21.23 22.37 1.90
C ALA A 157 -21.36 22.49 3.43
N ARG A 158 -21.85 21.44 4.11
CA ARG A 158 -22.12 21.47 5.55
C ARG A 158 -20.91 21.11 6.41
N TYR A 159 -20.06 20.17 5.98
CA TYR A 159 -19.03 19.59 6.84
C TYR A 159 -17.59 19.86 6.39
N CYS A 160 -17.33 20.13 5.10
CA CYS A 160 -15.97 20.35 4.60
C CYS A 160 -15.56 21.83 4.60
N ASN A 161 -16.52 22.73 4.39
CA ASN A 161 -16.29 24.16 4.46
C ASN A 161 -16.50 24.65 5.90
N LEU A 162 -15.54 24.36 6.78
CA LEU A 162 -15.49 24.86 8.16
C LEU A 162 -15.19 26.38 8.19
N GLY A 163 -15.98 27.18 7.46
CA GLY A 163 -16.15 28.59 7.76
C GLY A 163 -16.97 28.70 9.05
N GLN A 164 -16.62 29.63 9.92
CA GLN A 164 -17.29 29.84 11.21
C GLN A 164 -18.80 29.85 11.05
N ASP A 165 -19.47 28.77 11.49
CA ASP A 165 -20.91 28.76 11.62
C ASP A 165 -21.28 29.89 12.59
N LYS A 166 -22.03 30.87 12.08
CA LYS A 166 -22.41 32.07 12.84
C LYS A 166 -23.32 31.77 14.04
N ASP A 167 -23.84 30.55 14.12
CA ASP A 167 -24.85 30.10 15.08
C ASP A 167 -24.31 29.22 16.22
N GLY A 168 -22.99 29.02 16.32
CA GLY A 168 -22.38 28.23 17.41
C GLY A 168 -22.68 26.72 17.37
N ALA A 169 -23.33 26.24 16.30
CA ALA A 169 -23.45 24.82 16.02
C ALA A 169 -22.09 24.22 15.71
N ASN A 170 -21.86 22.96 16.11
CA ASN A 170 -20.66 22.21 15.79
C ASN A 170 -21.00 21.12 14.75
N PRO A 171 -20.79 21.37 13.44
CA PRO A 171 -21.10 20.42 12.37
C PRO A 171 -20.48 19.04 12.57
N LEU A 172 -19.31 18.96 13.22
CA LEU A 172 -18.63 17.69 13.47
C LEU A 172 -19.34 16.86 14.56
N LEU A 173 -19.95 17.52 15.55
CA LEU A 173 -20.72 16.83 16.58
C LEU A 173 -22.01 16.24 15.99
N GLU A 174 -22.68 16.99 15.11
CA GLU A 174 -23.84 16.51 14.38
C GLU A 174 -23.47 15.34 13.46
N LEU A 175 -22.39 15.45 12.69
CA LEU A 175 -21.90 14.37 11.83
C LEU A 175 -21.63 13.10 12.64
N LYS A 176 -20.98 13.25 13.81
CA LYS A 176 -20.75 12.13 14.73
C LYS A 176 -22.05 11.47 15.18
N GLY A 177 -23.09 12.25 15.44
CA GLY A 177 -24.42 11.75 15.78
C GLY A 177 -25.06 10.95 14.64
N ARG A 178 -24.95 11.45 13.40
CA ARG A 178 -25.50 10.79 12.20
C ARG A 178 -24.85 9.45 11.89
N ILE A 179 -23.53 9.34 12.07
CA ILE A 179 -22.79 8.10 11.75
C ILE A 179 -22.77 7.10 12.92
N ALA A 180 -23.10 7.51 14.14
CA ALA A 180 -23.05 6.64 15.33
C ALA A 180 -23.82 5.31 15.20
N PRO A 181 -24.99 5.23 14.52
CA PRO A 181 -25.72 3.97 14.37
C PRO A 181 -25.03 2.94 13.46
N VAL A 182 -24.12 3.38 12.58
CA VAL A 182 -23.49 2.53 11.56
C VAL A 182 -21.99 2.37 11.74
N VAL A 183 -21.34 3.26 12.50
CA VAL A 183 -19.91 3.22 12.79
C VAL A 183 -19.65 2.76 14.22
N HIS A 184 -19.14 1.53 14.35
CA HIS A 184 -18.64 1.00 15.61
C HIS A 184 -17.11 1.07 15.65
N ARG A 185 -16.56 1.80 16.62
CA ARG A 185 -15.10 1.97 16.78
C ARG A 185 -14.66 1.69 18.22
N THR A 186 -13.89 0.62 18.39
CA THR A 186 -13.25 0.27 19.66
C THR A 186 -11.76 0.64 19.63
N LEU A 187 -11.29 1.29 20.68
CA LEU A 187 -9.88 1.67 20.83
C LEU A 187 -9.19 0.77 21.85
N ARG A 188 -7.88 0.55 21.68
CA ARG A 188 -7.09 -0.27 22.62
C ARG A 188 -7.23 0.19 24.08
N ARG A 189 -7.36 1.51 24.31
CA ARG A 189 -7.56 2.07 25.64
C ARG A 189 -8.87 1.60 26.30
N HIS A 190 -9.91 1.28 25.52
CA HIS A 190 -11.20 0.83 26.03
C HIS A 190 -11.17 -0.64 26.48
N VAL A 191 -10.15 -1.42 26.08
CA VAL A 191 -10.05 -2.86 26.41
C VAL A 191 -8.82 -3.19 27.26
N ARG A 192 -8.17 -2.18 27.85
CA ARG A 192 -6.96 -2.36 28.67
C ARG A 192 -7.16 -3.27 29.88
N GLU A 193 -8.40 -3.34 30.39
CA GLU A 193 -8.77 -4.23 31.50
C GLU A 193 -8.69 -5.71 31.10
N TYR A 194 -8.96 -6.00 29.83
CA TYR A 194 -8.97 -7.36 29.29
C TYR A 194 -7.65 -7.74 28.61
N VAL A 195 -6.93 -6.75 28.07
CA VAL A 195 -5.70 -6.96 27.30
C VAL A 195 -4.59 -6.02 27.78
N LYS A 196 -3.51 -6.61 28.29
CA LYS A 196 -2.28 -5.88 28.66
C LYS A 196 -1.46 -5.58 27.41
N PHE A 197 -1.53 -4.34 26.94
CA PHE A 197 -0.67 -3.86 25.86
C PHE A 197 0.68 -3.38 26.40
N THR A 198 1.77 -3.78 25.74
CA THR A 198 3.11 -3.24 26.01
C THR A 198 3.21 -1.78 25.56
N ALA A 199 4.02 -0.99 26.28
CA ALA A 199 4.27 0.40 25.93
C ALA A 199 5.07 0.47 24.63
N ARG A 200 4.56 1.23 23.65
CA ARG A 200 5.26 1.50 22.40
C ARG A 200 6.15 2.71 22.57
N ARG A 201 7.43 2.58 22.21
CA ARG A 201 8.40 3.69 22.18
C ARG A 201 8.88 3.85 20.76
N SER A 202 8.61 5.00 20.16
CA SER A 202 9.15 5.38 18.85
C SER A 202 10.48 6.09 19.05
N MET A 203 11.48 5.74 18.24
CA MET A 203 12.81 6.33 18.25
C MET A 203 13.21 6.62 16.80
N VAL A 204 13.83 7.78 16.59
CA VAL A 204 14.42 8.14 15.30
C VAL A 204 15.92 7.86 15.38
N GLU A 205 16.45 7.18 14.38
CA GLU A 205 17.89 6.99 14.22
C GLU A 205 18.38 7.94 13.14
N ASP A 206 19.12 8.97 13.56
CA ASP A 206 19.70 9.94 12.63
C ASP A 206 20.93 9.36 11.92
N PHE A 207 21.14 9.81 10.69
CA PHE A 207 22.31 9.49 9.89
C PHE A 207 22.73 10.70 9.05
N VAL A 208 24.00 10.73 8.68
CA VAL A 208 24.56 11.76 7.79
C VAL A 208 25.00 11.06 6.50
N PRO A 209 24.48 11.45 5.32
CA PRO A 209 24.94 10.91 4.05
C PRO A 209 26.44 11.10 3.85
N SER A 210 27.09 10.15 3.17
CA SER A 210 28.45 10.35 2.69
C SER A 210 28.51 11.46 1.64
N PRO A 211 29.68 12.07 1.39
CA PRO A 211 29.82 13.08 0.34
C PRO A 211 29.37 12.59 -1.05
N ALA A 212 29.57 11.31 -1.36
CA ALA A 212 29.11 10.72 -2.62
C ALA A 212 27.58 10.55 -2.68
N GLU A 213 26.94 10.13 -1.59
CA GLU A 213 25.47 10.09 -1.50
C GLU A 213 24.86 11.49 -1.61
N GLN A 214 25.48 12.48 -0.97
CA GLN A 214 25.04 13.88 -1.02
C GLN A 214 25.17 14.46 -2.43
N ASP A 215 26.29 14.22 -3.12
CA ASP A 215 26.50 14.66 -4.50
C ASP A 215 25.47 14.04 -5.46
N LEU A 216 25.20 12.73 -5.34
CA LEU A 216 24.15 12.07 -6.10
C LEU A 216 22.77 12.69 -5.82
N TYR A 217 22.44 12.92 -4.55
CA TYR A 217 21.16 13.50 -4.15
C TYR A 217 20.97 14.90 -4.74
N GLU A 218 21.99 15.76 -4.69
CA GLU A 218 21.94 17.11 -5.23
C GLU A 218 21.77 17.10 -6.76
N LYS A 219 22.58 16.30 -7.47
CA LYS A 219 22.50 16.17 -8.93
C LYS A 219 21.14 15.71 -9.41
N VAL A 220 20.59 14.64 -8.83
CA VAL A 220 19.27 14.13 -9.23
C VAL A 220 18.17 15.10 -8.80
N SER A 221 18.30 15.77 -7.65
CA SER A 221 17.33 16.79 -7.21
C SER A 221 17.33 18.04 -8.09
N GLU A 222 18.48 18.45 -8.62
CA GLU A 222 18.60 19.51 -9.61
C GLU A 222 17.97 19.11 -10.94
N TYR A 223 18.26 17.90 -11.41
CA TYR A 223 17.63 17.34 -12.61
C TYR A 223 16.10 17.39 -12.50
N LEU A 224 15.51 16.80 -11.44
CA LEU A 224 14.05 16.74 -11.26
C LEU A 224 13.37 18.13 -11.10
N ARG A 225 14.12 19.17 -10.73
CA ARG A 225 13.62 20.55 -10.60
C ARG A 225 13.51 21.29 -11.94
N ARG A 226 14.17 20.84 -13.01
CA ARG A 226 14.19 21.53 -14.32
C ARG A 226 12.80 21.72 -14.90
N ALA A 227 12.52 22.88 -15.50
CA ALA A 227 11.21 23.19 -16.06
C ALA A 227 10.76 22.21 -17.16
N GLU A 228 11.71 21.65 -17.92
CA GLU A 228 11.49 20.64 -18.95
C GLU A 228 12.36 19.42 -18.68
N LEU A 229 11.75 18.24 -18.76
CA LEU A 229 12.40 16.93 -18.66
C LEU A 229 12.07 16.18 -19.95
N LEU A 230 13.06 15.86 -20.77
CA LEU A 230 12.81 15.22 -22.05
C LEU A 230 12.53 13.74 -21.87
N ALA A 231 13.12 13.09 -20.86
CA ALA A 231 12.89 11.67 -20.59
C ALA A 231 11.51 11.38 -19.97
N ILE A 232 10.82 12.40 -19.44
CA ILE A 232 9.57 12.23 -18.67
C ILE A 232 8.39 12.90 -19.38
N GLU A 233 7.31 12.13 -19.56
CA GLU A 233 6.02 12.66 -20.01
C GLU A 233 5.50 13.74 -19.03
N PRO A 234 5.12 14.94 -19.50
CA PRO A 234 4.72 16.02 -18.60
C PRO A 234 3.53 15.71 -17.68
N GLY A 235 2.56 14.93 -18.16
CA GLY A 235 1.42 14.49 -17.34
C GLY A 235 1.79 13.54 -16.19
N LYS A 236 3.03 13.00 -16.15
CA LYS A 236 3.53 12.10 -15.10
C LYS A 236 4.68 12.68 -14.29
N ARG A 237 5.03 13.95 -14.52
CA ARG A 237 6.24 14.56 -13.95
C ARG A 237 6.23 14.63 -12.43
N THR A 238 5.15 15.16 -11.85
CA THR A 238 4.99 15.29 -10.39
C THR A 238 5.15 13.93 -9.72
N LEU A 239 4.47 12.94 -10.29
CA LEU A 239 4.43 11.57 -9.81
C LEU A 239 5.81 10.90 -9.87
N LEU A 240 6.51 10.98 -11.01
CA LEU A 240 7.88 10.46 -11.16
C LEU A 240 8.87 11.17 -10.24
N THR A 241 8.73 12.48 -10.05
CA THR A 241 9.59 13.26 -9.15
C THR A 241 9.48 12.77 -7.71
N LEU A 242 8.26 12.48 -7.24
CA LEU A 242 8.03 11.93 -5.89
C LEU A 242 8.63 10.53 -5.75
N VAL A 243 8.40 9.65 -6.72
CA VAL A 243 8.95 8.28 -6.72
C VAL A 243 10.47 8.30 -6.68
N TYR A 244 11.11 9.14 -7.51
CA TYR A 244 12.58 9.17 -7.60
C TYR A 244 13.20 9.71 -6.31
N ARG A 245 12.60 10.73 -5.69
CA ARG A 245 13.01 11.21 -4.36
C ARG A 245 12.87 10.14 -3.29
N LYS A 246 11.80 9.33 -3.35
CA LYS A 246 11.59 8.22 -2.41
C LYS A 246 12.65 7.14 -2.56
N LEU A 247 12.96 6.76 -3.80
CA LEU A 247 14.01 5.78 -4.10
C LEU A 247 15.39 6.28 -3.66
N LEU A 248 15.73 7.55 -3.93
CA LEU A 248 16.95 8.20 -3.44
C LEU A 248 17.08 8.15 -1.92
N ALA A 249 15.97 8.39 -1.20
CA ALA A 249 15.94 8.35 0.26
C ALA A 249 15.99 6.91 0.83
N SER A 250 15.74 5.88 0.02
CA SER A 250 15.82 4.47 0.43
C SER A 250 17.25 3.97 0.36
N SER A 251 17.81 3.86 -0.84
CA SER A 251 19.21 3.47 -1.06
C SER A 251 19.67 3.79 -2.48
N THR A 252 20.98 3.92 -2.68
CA THR A 252 21.58 4.06 -4.03
C THR A 252 21.25 2.86 -4.93
N TYR A 253 21.12 1.66 -4.35
CA TYR A 253 20.69 0.45 -5.03
C TYR A 253 19.24 0.50 -5.53
N ALA A 254 18.37 1.29 -4.90
CA ALA A 254 16.99 1.45 -5.32
C ALA A 254 16.88 2.33 -6.57
N ILE A 255 17.58 3.47 -6.58
CA ILE A 255 17.49 4.49 -7.64
C ILE A 255 18.31 4.17 -8.89
N ALA A 256 19.48 3.51 -8.76
CA ALA A 256 20.41 3.30 -9.88
C ALA A 256 19.74 2.67 -11.12
N PRO A 257 18.99 1.55 -11.01
CA PRO A 257 18.41 0.93 -12.19
C PRO A 257 17.17 1.67 -12.71
N THR A 258 16.61 2.60 -11.92
CA THR A 258 15.50 3.46 -12.35
C THR A 258 16.02 4.61 -13.20
N LEU A 259 17.16 5.20 -12.81
CA LEU A 259 17.91 6.14 -13.66
C LEU A 259 18.39 5.46 -14.95
N GLY A 260 18.95 4.25 -14.85
CA GLY A 260 19.38 3.46 -16.01
C GLY A 260 18.23 3.18 -16.99
N ARG A 261 17.07 2.73 -16.51
CA ARG A 261 15.89 2.52 -17.38
C ARG A 261 15.36 3.81 -18.01
N LEU A 262 15.44 4.94 -17.30
CA LEU A 262 15.07 6.24 -17.85
C LEU A 262 16.06 6.65 -18.96
N ALA A 263 17.35 6.39 -18.77
CA ALA A 263 18.39 6.58 -19.77
C ALA A 263 18.14 5.69 -21.00
N ASP A 264 17.89 4.39 -20.81
CA ASP A 264 17.60 3.44 -21.90
C ASP A 264 16.39 3.89 -22.74
N SER A 265 15.32 4.34 -22.07
CA SER A 265 14.12 4.87 -22.73
C SER A 265 14.42 6.12 -23.56
N LEU A 266 15.33 6.98 -23.10
CA LEU A 266 15.76 8.17 -23.84
C LEU A 266 16.68 7.79 -25.00
N GLU A 267 17.53 6.78 -24.84
CA GLU A 267 18.40 6.26 -25.89
C GLU A 267 17.58 5.67 -27.06
N GLU A 268 16.54 4.87 -26.76
CA GLU A 268 15.61 4.35 -27.77
C GLU A 268 14.96 5.48 -28.58
N ARG A 269 14.58 6.57 -27.90
CA ARG A 269 14.01 7.76 -28.54
C ARG A 269 15.01 8.47 -29.44
N ILE A 270 16.26 8.59 -29.02
CA ILE A 270 17.36 9.16 -29.83
C ILE A 270 17.58 8.31 -31.08
N ARG A 271 17.59 6.97 -30.95
CA ARG A 271 17.71 6.06 -32.11
C ARG A 271 16.54 6.21 -33.07
N ALA A 272 15.31 6.31 -32.57
CA ALA A 272 14.12 6.51 -33.40
C ALA A 272 14.13 7.87 -34.15
N ALA A 273 14.54 8.95 -33.46
CA ALA A 273 14.70 10.27 -34.04
C ALA A 273 15.78 10.28 -35.15
N LYS A 274 16.92 9.61 -34.93
CA LYS A 274 17.97 9.43 -35.95
C LYS A 274 17.49 8.63 -37.17
N ALA A 275 16.55 7.70 -36.96
CA ALA A 275 15.95 6.91 -38.04
C ALA A 275 14.78 7.61 -38.76
N GLY A 276 14.48 8.87 -38.44
CA GLY A 276 13.40 9.65 -39.07
C GLY A 276 11.98 9.16 -38.73
N LYS A 277 11.82 8.36 -37.66
CA LYS A 277 10.52 7.91 -37.17
C LYS A 277 9.98 8.90 -36.13
N GLU A 278 8.71 9.25 -36.22
CA GLU A 278 8.03 9.90 -35.09
C GLU A 278 7.87 8.88 -33.96
N PHE A 279 8.40 9.22 -32.80
CA PHE A 279 8.29 8.40 -31.59
C PHE A 279 7.35 9.11 -30.62
N GLU A 280 6.24 8.46 -30.27
CA GLU A 280 5.37 8.95 -29.21
C GLU A 280 6.08 8.88 -27.87
N LEU A 281 5.95 9.94 -27.06
CA LEU A 281 6.40 9.97 -25.67
C LEU A 281 5.62 8.90 -24.89
N THR A 282 6.19 7.71 -24.81
CA THR A 282 5.67 6.61 -24.01
C THR A 282 6.78 6.05 -23.14
N LEU A 283 6.59 6.12 -21.82
CA LEU A 283 7.45 5.44 -20.86
C LEU A 283 7.56 3.96 -21.21
N SER A 284 8.77 3.40 -21.12
CA SER A 284 9.00 1.97 -21.30
C SER A 284 8.12 1.14 -20.35
N GLU A 285 7.75 -0.07 -20.77
CA GLU A 285 6.89 -0.96 -19.99
C GLU A 285 7.49 -1.25 -18.60
N SER A 286 8.81 -1.36 -18.51
CA SER A 286 9.55 -1.57 -17.26
C SER A 286 9.46 -0.39 -16.27
N VAL A 287 9.37 0.85 -16.77
CA VAL A 287 9.19 2.04 -15.90
C VAL A 287 7.72 2.15 -15.49
N ARG A 288 6.79 1.80 -16.38
CA ARG A 288 5.36 1.75 -16.06
C ARG A 288 5.05 0.73 -14.97
N GLU A 289 5.68 -0.45 -15.01
CA GLU A 289 5.47 -1.48 -14.00
C GLU A 289 5.96 -1.04 -12.61
N GLU A 290 7.11 -0.37 -12.52
CA GLU A 290 7.59 0.19 -11.25
C GLU A 290 6.67 1.31 -10.74
N LEU A 291 6.15 2.16 -11.63
CA LEU A 291 5.18 3.18 -11.26
C LEU A 291 3.88 2.59 -10.73
N ARG A 292 3.42 1.44 -11.24
CA ARG A 292 2.22 0.75 -10.73
C ARG A 292 2.35 0.35 -9.27
N GLU A 293 3.56 0.03 -8.79
CA GLU A 293 3.78 -0.31 -7.37
C GLU A 293 3.50 0.89 -6.45
N TYR A 294 3.71 2.11 -6.95
CA TYR A 294 3.44 3.34 -6.21
C TYR A 294 2.08 3.97 -6.55
N GLU A 295 1.43 3.56 -7.64
CA GLU A 295 0.19 4.14 -8.16
C GLU A 295 -0.91 4.18 -7.08
N GLU A 296 -1.07 3.11 -6.30
CA GLU A 296 -2.03 3.07 -5.17
C GLU A 296 -1.73 4.10 -4.07
N GLU A 297 -0.46 4.36 -3.76
CA GLU A 297 -0.06 5.39 -2.78
C GLU A 297 -0.16 6.80 -3.36
N LEU A 298 -0.06 6.91 -4.68
CA LEU A 298 -0.04 8.18 -5.41
C LEU A 298 -1.43 8.65 -5.84
N GLU A 299 -2.41 7.75 -5.94
CA GLU A 299 -3.85 8.09 -6.01
C GLU A 299 -4.28 8.96 -4.80
N GLU A 300 -3.51 8.96 -3.71
CA GLU A 300 -3.71 9.82 -2.54
C GLU A 300 -3.18 11.26 -2.73
N PHE A 301 -2.28 11.48 -3.69
CA PHE A 301 -1.67 12.77 -4.05
C PHE A 301 -2.21 13.34 -5.36
N ASP A 302 -3.39 12.86 -5.79
CA ASP A 302 -4.11 13.31 -6.97
C ASP A 302 -4.41 14.82 -6.86
N ASP A 303 -3.44 15.63 -7.30
CA ASP A 303 -3.52 17.07 -7.43
C ASP A 303 -4.29 17.38 -8.72
N PRO A 304 -5.52 17.91 -8.65
CA PRO A 304 -6.29 18.29 -9.83
C PRO A 304 -5.64 19.44 -10.61
N GLU A 305 -4.65 20.13 -10.03
CA GLU A 305 -3.97 21.30 -10.60
C GLU A 305 -2.58 20.95 -11.17
N GLY A 306 -2.48 19.79 -11.82
CA GLY A 306 -1.45 19.60 -12.83
C GLY A 306 -1.74 20.53 -14.00
N ASP A 307 -1.22 21.76 -13.92
CA ASP A 307 -1.33 22.87 -14.87
C ASP A 307 -0.99 22.39 -16.29
N HIS A 308 -1.99 21.81 -16.95
CA HIS A 308 -1.92 21.41 -18.33
C HIS A 308 -2.41 22.62 -19.11
N ASP A 309 -1.48 23.51 -19.49
CA ASP A 309 -1.72 24.41 -20.61
C ASP A 309 -1.78 23.53 -21.88
N PRO A 310 -2.96 23.30 -22.47
CA PRO A 310 -3.10 22.48 -23.68
C PRO A 310 -2.57 23.23 -24.92
N GLY A 311 -2.14 24.49 -24.76
CA GLY A 311 -1.77 25.41 -25.84
C GLY A 311 -0.28 25.66 -26.03
N SER A 312 0.63 25.12 -25.21
CA SER A 312 2.06 25.35 -25.43
C SER A 312 2.54 24.54 -26.65
N GLU A 313 2.78 25.20 -27.79
CA GLU A 313 3.51 24.60 -28.91
C GLU A 313 4.90 24.18 -28.44
N ARG A 314 5.05 22.92 -28.03
CA ARG A 314 6.34 22.38 -27.59
C ARG A 314 7.27 22.35 -28.79
N LYS A 315 8.34 23.14 -28.73
CA LYS A 315 9.46 23.01 -29.67
C LYS A 315 9.92 21.56 -29.66
N LYS A 316 10.00 20.92 -30.83
CA LYS A 316 10.59 19.58 -30.95
C LYS A 316 12.01 19.65 -30.35
N PRO A 317 12.32 18.82 -29.34
CA PRO A 317 13.64 18.88 -28.71
C PRO A 317 14.73 18.57 -29.72
N THR A 318 15.86 19.28 -29.61
CA THR A 318 17.02 19.03 -30.46
C THR A 318 17.64 17.68 -30.10
N LEU A 319 18.25 17.02 -31.08
CA LEU A 319 18.97 15.77 -30.86
C LEU A 319 20.07 15.94 -29.80
N GLU A 320 20.76 17.08 -29.83
CA GLU A 320 21.80 17.46 -28.86
C GLU A 320 21.26 17.55 -27.43
N ALA A 321 20.05 18.09 -27.22
CA ALA A 321 19.45 18.17 -25.90
C ALA A 321 19.07 16.79 -25.35
N LEU A 322 18.57 15.89 -26.21
CA LEU A 322 18.29 14.51 -25.85
C LEU A 322 19.58 13.76 -25.46
N GLU A 323 20.64 13.90 -26.27
CA GLU A 323 21.94 13.27 -26.00
C GLU A 323 22.59 13.81 -24.71
N GLY A 324 22.44 15.11 -24.43
CA GLY A 324 22.89 15.71 -23.18
C GLY A 324 22.17 15.17 -21.95
N GLU A 325 20.84 15.07 -21.99
CA GLU A 325 20.06 14.48 -20.90
C GLU A 325 20.35 12.98 -20.72
N LEU A 326 20.58 12.24 -21.80
CA LEU A 326 20.99 10.84 -21.75
C LEU A 326 22.31 10.67 -21.00
N PHE A 327 23.32 11.47 -21.36
CA PHE A 327 24.64 11.43 -20.72
C PHE A 327 24.54 11.70 -19.22
N GLU A 328 23.75 12.70 -18.80
CA GLU A 328 23.53 13.00 -17.39
C GLU A 328 22.88 11.81 -16.65
N LEU A 329 21.81 11.23 -17.21
CA LEU A 329 21.11 10.10 -16.57
C LEU A 329 22.00 8.87 -16.44
N GLN A 330 22.81 8.56 -17.46
CA GLN A 330 23.82 7.49 -17.40
C GLN A 330 24.86 7.77 -16.32
N HIS A 331 25.38 9.00 -16.27
CA HIS A 331 26.33 9.41 -15.24
C HIS A 331 25.76 9.28 -13.83
N TYR A 332 24.51 9.67 -13.62
CA TYR A 332 23.85 9.52 -12.31
C TYR A 332 23.61 8.06 -11.93
N ALA A 333 23.26 7.21 -12.91
CA ALA A 333 23.13 5.77 -12.70
C ALA A 333 24.49 5.15 -12.28
N ASP A 334 25.56 5.46 -13.00
CA ASP A 334 26.92 4.99 -12.70
C ASP A 334 27.40 5.46 -11.31
N LEU A 335 27.14 6.73 -10.98
CA LEU A 335 27.46 7.29 -9.67
C LEU A 335 26.71 6.54 -8.57
N ALA A 336 25.42 6.28 -8.75
CA ALA A 336 24.61 5.52 -7.79
C ALA A 336 25.12 4.07 -7.64
N GLU A 337 25.52 3.40 -8.73
CA GLU A 337 26.09 2.05 -8.67
C GLU A 337 27.46 2.01 -7.98
N SER A 338 28.25 3.08 -8.10
CA SER A 338 29.59 3.17 -7.49
C SER A 338 29.52 3.22 -5.96
N ILE A 339 28.41 3.71 -5.39
CA ILE A 339 28.22 3.86 -3.94
C ILE A 339 27.78 2.52 -3.35
N LYS A 340 28.74 1.78 -2.77
CA LYS A 340 28.48 0.46 -2.16
C LYS A 340 28.07 0.51 -0.68
N ALA A 341 28.45 1.56 0.04
CA ALA A 341 28.12 1.74 1.45
C ALA A 341 27.14 2.91 1.59
N ASN A 342 25.92 2.63 2.06
CA ASN A 342 24.92 3.67 2.32
C ASN A 342 24.87 4.01 3.80
N ALA A 343 24.93 5.31 4.14
CA ALA A 343 24.96 5.78 5.53
C ALA A 343 23.74 5.32 6.34
N LYS A 344 22.58 5.24 5.71
CA LYS A 344 21.31 4.77 6.31
C LYS A 344 21.36 3.29 6.68
N GLY A 345 22.00 2.45 5.85
CA GLY A 345 22.20 1.03 6.16
C GLY A 345 23.16 0.82 7.34
N GLU A 346 24.22 1.63 7.42
CA GLU A 346 25.13 1.63 8.57
C GLU A 346 24.44 2.09 9.86
N ALA A 347 23.55 3.09 9.77
CA ALA A 347 22.74 3.54 10.90
C ALA A 347 21.78 2.45 11.40
N LEU A 348 21.14 1.71 10.50
CA LEU A 348 20.34 0.54 10.84
C LEU A 348 21.16 -0.50 11.63
N CYS A 349 22.38 -0.80 11.19
CA CYS A 349 23.24 -1.77 11.89
C CYS A 349 23.54 -1.31 13.33
N ARG A 350 23.91 -0.04 13.52
CA ARG A 350 24.14 0.55 14.86
C ARG A 350 22.88 0.54 15.74
N ALA A 351 21.71 0.78 15.15
CA ALA A 351 20.44 0.77 15.87
C ALA A 351 20.06 -0.65 16.31
N LEU A 352 20.25 -1.66 15.44
CA LEU A 352 20.01 -3.06 15.77
C LEU A 352 20.94 -3.54 16.89
N GLU A 353 22.24 -3.27 16.79
CA GLU A 353 23.23 -3.66 17.80
C GLU A 353 22.87 -3.11 19.19
N ARG A 354 22.62 -1.79 19.28
CA ARG A 354 22.23 -1.14 20.55
C ARG A 354 20.93 -1.71 21.10
N THR A 355 19.93 -1.92 20.25
CA THR A 355 18.61 -2.40 20.69
C THR A 355 18.64 -3.86 21.12
N PHE A 356 19.40 -4.71 20.42
CA PHE A 356 19.58 -6.11 20.82
C PHE A 356 20.42 -6.26 22.08
N GLN A 357 21.40 -5.39 22.32
CA GLN A 357 22.12 -5.35 23.60
C GLN A 357 21.17 -5.03 24.77
N VAL A 358 20.28 -4.03 24.60
CA VAL A 358 19.25 -3.72 25.59
C VAL A 358 18.27 -4.89 25.76
N ALA A 359 17.80 -5.48 24.65
CA ALA A 359 16.89 -6.61 24.68
C ALA A 359 17.50 -7.81 25.43
N ALA A 360 18.77 -8.12 25.20
CA ALA A 360 19.50 -9.15 25.93
C ALA A 360 19.58 -8.85 27.44
N GLY A 361 19.85 -7.60 27.82
CA GLY A 361 19.92 -7.20 29.23
C GLY A 361 18.61 -7.35 30.01
N TYR A 362 17.47 -7.21 29.33
CA TYR A 362 16.13 -7.41 29.93
C TYR A 362 15.51 -8.78 29.65
N GLY A 363 16.23 -9.70 28.96
CA GLY A 363 15.69 -11.00 28.57
C GLY A 363 14.54 -10.92 27.55
N TRP A 364 14.46 -9.84 26.78
CA TRP A 364 13.48 -9.68 25.70
C TRP A 364 13.89 -10.51 24.47
N PRO A 365 12.94 -10.87 23.60
CA PRO A 365 13.26 -11.46 22.31
C PRO A 365 14.29 -10.59 21.56
N GLN A 366 15.17 -11.21 20.78
CA GLN A 366 16.10 -10.50 19.90
C GLN A 366 15.64 -10.69 18.46
N LYS A 367 14.44 -10.19 18.18
CA LYS A 367 13.76 -10.31 16.90
C LYS A 367 13.49 -8.91 16.36
N ALA A 368 13.87 -8.68 15.11
CA ALA A 368 13.64 -7.40 14.43
C ALA A 368 12.87 -7.62 13.14
N VAL A 369 11.85 -6.80 12.90
CA VAL A 369 11.15 -6.70 11.62
C VAL A 369 11.56 -5.39 10.96
N ILE A 370 12.04 -5.46 9.73
CA ILE A 370 12.52 -4.32 8.95
C ILE A 370 11.62 -4.19 7.72
N PHE A 371 10.94 -3.05 7.60
CA PHE A 371 10.15 -2.71 6.43
C PHE A 371 10.92 -1.76 5.52
N THR A 372 11.03 -2.13 4.25
CA THR A 372 11.56 -1.31 3.15
C THR A 372 10.63 -1.43 1.96
N GLU A 373 10.56 -0.44 1.08
CA GLU A 373 9.65 -0.53 -0.07
C GLU A 373 10.27 -1.23 -1.27
N SER A 374 11.58 -1.08 -1.44
CA SER A 374 12.30 -1.61 -2.59
C SER A 374 12.82 -3.03 -2.33
N LYS A 375 12.51 -3.96 -3.24
CA LYS A 375 13.13 -5.30 -3.27
C LYS A 375 14.66 -5.22 -3.39
N ARG A 376 15.18 -4.17 -4.04
CA ARG A 376 16.62 -3.94 -4.19
C ARG A 376 17.25 -3.51 -2.88
N THR A 377 16.61 -2.57 -2.17
CA THR A 377 17.02 -2.20 -0.81
C THR A 377 16.96 -3.41 0.12
N GLN A 378 15.93 -4.25 0.03
CA GLN A 378 15.85 -5.49 0.81
C GLN A 378 17.03 -6.43 0.57
N ALA A 379 17.42 -6.65 -0.70
CA ALA A 379 18.59 -7.46 -1.04
C ALA A 379 19.88 -6.84 -0.47
N TYR A 380 20.09 -5.54 -0.66
CA TYR A 380 21.22 -4.80 -0.08
C TYR A 380 21.29 -4.96 1.45
N LEU A 381 20.17 -4.77 2.15
CA LEU A 381 20.10 -4.91 3.60
C LEU A 381 20.39 -6.35 4.05
N SER A 382 19.92 -7.35 3.30
CA SER A 382 20.22 -8.76 3.56
C SER A 382 21.72 -9.03 3.49
N ASP A 383 22.40 -8.51 2.46
CA ASP A 383 23.84 -8.68 2.29
C ASP A 383 24.63 -7.94 3.37
N LEU A 384 24.26 -6.69 3.67
CA LEU A 384 24.86 -5.88 4.70
C LEU A 384 24.77 -6.56 6.08
N LEU A 385 23.57 -7.00 6.47
CA LEU A 385 23.35 -7.66 7.75
C LEU A 385 24.02 -9.04 7.80
N SER A 386 24.08 -9.75 6.67
CA SER A 386 24.83 -11.00 6.58
C SER A 386 26.32 -10.80 6.84
N ALA A 387 26.91 -9.72 6.34
CA ALA A 387 28.30 -9.34 6.63
C ALA A 387 28.51 -8.94 8.10
N ARG A 388 27.47 -8.45 8.78
CA ARG A 388 27.47 -8.07 10.20
C ARG A 388 27.07 -9.20 11.16
N GLY A 389 27.15 -10.46 10.72
CA GLY A 389 26.96 -11.63 11.58
C GLY A 389 25.54 -12.19 11.63
N TYR A 390 24.62 -11.69 10.81
CA TYR A 390 23.27 -12.25 10.65
C TYR A 390 23.16 -13.27 9.52
N ARG A 391 24.27 -13.72 8.94
CA ARG A 391 24.28 -14.75 7.88
C ARG A 391 23.53 -16.01 8.37
N GLY A 392 22.56 -16.46 7.59
CA GLY A 392 21.69 -17.60 7.94
C GLY A 392 20.63 -17.30 9.01
N LYS A 393 20.49 -16.05 9.43
CA LYS A 393 19.53 -15.60 10.45
C LYS A 393 18.59 -14.51 9.93
N ILE A 394 18.37 -14.45 8.62
CA ILE A 394 17.50 -13.48 7.95
C ILE A 394 16.41 -14.23 7.20
N SER A 395 15.16 -13.81 7.40
CA SER A 395 14.01 -14.22 6.62
C SER A 395 13.57 -13.06 5.72
N LEU A 396 13.29 -13.34 4.45
CA LEU A 396 12.88 -12.34 3.46
C LEU A 396 11.47 -12.61 2.99
N LEU A 397 10.68 -11.55 2.82
CA LEU A 397 9.38 -11.60 2.16
C LEU A 397 9.27 -10.46 1.15
N SER A 398 9.05 -10.81 -0.12
CA SER A 398 9.02 -9.85 -1.23
C SER A 398 7.80 -10.08 -2.11
N GLY A 399 6.98 -9.05 -2.30
CA GLY A 399 5.84 -9.07 -3.24
C GLY A 399 4.73 -10.07 -2.90
N ASP A 400 3.75 -10.17 -3.80
CA ASP A 400 2.52 -10.93 -3.56
C ASP A 400 2.58 -12.42 -3.94
N GLY A 401 3.71 -12.87 -4.49
CA GLY A 401 3.87 -14.23 -5.02
C GLY A 401 3.97 -15.32 -3.95
N ALA A 402 4.33 -14.97 -2.71
CA ALA A 402 4.45 -15.95 -1.63
C ALA A 402 3.07 -16.48 -1.24
N GLY A 403 2.88 -17.79 -1.48
CA GLY A 403 1.64 -18.48 -1.15
C GLY A 403 1.35 -18.47 0.36
N PRO A 404 0.12 -18.78 0.77
CA PRO A 404 -0.27 -18.78 2.18
C PRO A 404 0.59 -19.70 3.03
N GLU A 405 0.93 -20.88 2.48
CA GLU A 405 1.77 -21.86 3.15
C GLU A 405 3.21 -21.38 3.31
N GLU A 406 3.77 -20.78 2.26
CA GLU A 406 5.11 -20.20 2.29
C GLU A 406 5.19 -19.04 3.30
N ARG A 407 4.17 -18.18 3.36
CA ARG A 407 4.08 -17.13 4.38
C ARG A 407 4.03 -17.71 5.79
N ARG A 408 3.26 -18.79 6.02
CA ARG A 408 3.22 -19.48 7.32
C ARG A 408 4.59 -20.05 7.69
N GLN A 409 5.24 -20.73 6.74
CA GLN A 409 6.57 -21.31 6.93
C GLN A 409 7.61 -20.22 7.25
N LEU A 410 7.60 -19.10 6.53
CA LEU A 410 8.49 -17.97 6.78
C LEU A 410 8.30 -17.37 8.18
N VAL A 411 7.05 -17.23 8.64
CA VAL A 411 6.76 -16.75 10.00
C VAL A 411 7.25 -17.76 11.05
N GLN A 412 7.12 -19.06 10.80
CA GLN A 412 7.62 -20.10 11.68
C GLN A 412 9.16 -20.11 11.74
N ASP A 413 9.82 -20.06 10.59
CA ASP A 413 11.29 -19.94 10.50
C ASP A 413 11.78 -18.67 11.20
N PHE A 414 11.04 -17.57 11.05
CA PHE A 414 11.34 -16.34 11.78
C PHE A 414 11.15 -16.45 13.28
N ARG A 415 10.16 -17.21 13.74
CA ARG A 415 9.97 -17.46 15.16
C ARG A 415 11.09 -18.32 15.74
N GLU A 416 11.45 -19.40 15.07
CA GLU A 416 12.28 -20.46 15.64
C GLU A 416 13.77 -20.36 15.30
N ARG A 417 14.11 -19.87 14.10
CA ARG A 417 15.47 -20.02 13.53
C ARG A 417 16.18 -18.70 13.26
N THR A 418 15.49 -17.70 12.70
CA THR A 418 16.11 -16.45 12.25
C THR A 418 15.93 -15.32 13.27
N GLN A 419 16.69 -14.23 13.17
CA GLN A 419 16.61 -13.08 14.08
C GLN A 419 16.04 -11.82 13.42
N ILE A 420 16.18 -11.72 12.10
CA ILE A 420 15.75 -10.55 11.33
C ILE A 420 14.76 -10.99 10.27
N PHE A 421 13.64 -10.26 10.17
CA PHE A 421 12.67 -10.40 9.10
C PHE A 421 12.67 -9.12 8.27
N ILE A 422 13.04 -9.19 7.00
CA ILE A 422 13.01 -8.03 6.10
C ILE A 422 11.85 -8.22 5.12
N SER A 423 10.93 -7.27 5.10
CA SER A 423 9.72 -7.34 4.28
C SER A 423 9.57 -6.11 3.41
N THR A 424 9.10 -6.32 2.17
CA THR A 424 8.44 -5.26 1.42
C THR A 424 7.00 -5.04 1.91
N GLU A 425 6.23 -4.16 1.25
CA GLU A 425 4.82 -3.90 1.59
C GLU A 425 3.96 -5.18 1.66
N ALA A 426 4.35 -6.24 0.96
CA ALA A 426 3.65 -7.52 0.97
C ALA A 426 3.47 -8.17 2.35
N GLY A 427 4.32 -7.81 3.33
CA GLY A 427 4.20 -8.26 4.73
C GLY A 427 3.60 -7.24 5.68
N ALA A 428 3.26 -6.03 5.22
CA ALA A 428 2.57 -5.04 6.04
C ALA A 428 1.14 -5.49 6.37
N GLU A 429 0.53 -6.28 5.48
CA GLU A 429 -0.77 -6.90 5.64
C GLU A 429 -0.64 -8.43 5.86
N GLY A 430 -1.53 -8.99 6.68
CA GLY A 430 -1.76 -10.44 6.76
C GLY A 430 -0.78 -11.29 7.56
N LEU A 431 0.30 -10.72 8.13
CA LEU A 431 1.20 -11.46 9.03
C LEU A 431 0.89 -11.22 10.51
N ASN A 432 1.16 -12.22 11.35
CA ASN A 432 1.14 -12.10 12.82
C ASN A 432 2.55 -12.28 13.38
N LEU A 433 3.18 -11.17 13.77
CA LEU A 433 4.57 -11.09 14.24
C LEU A 433 4.65 -10.63 15.70
N GLN A 434 3.62 -10.90 16.51
CA GLN A 434 3.50 -10.45 17.90
C GLN A 434 4.58 -10.97 18.87
N PHE A 435 5.41 -11.91 18.42
CA PHE A 435 6.59 -12.39 19.14
C PHE A 435 7.82 -11.49 18.93
N CYS A 436 7.72 -10.49 18.06
CA CYS A 436 8.76 -9.52 17.78
C CYS A 436 8.65 -8.32 18.72
N ASN A 437 9.79 -7.78 19.13
CA ASN A 437 9.89 -6.63 20.03
C ASN A 437 10.52 -5.39 19.38
N LEU A 438 11.09 -5.51 18.18
CA LEU A 438 11.66 -4.41 17.43
C LEU A 438 11.09 -4.33 16.02
N LEU A 439 10.51 -3.18 15.68
CA LEU A 439 10.08 -2.87 14.32
C LEU A 439 10.86 -1.65 13.83
N VAL A 440 11.45 -1.78 12.66
CA VAL A 440 12.20 -0.72 11.97
C VAL A 440 11.47 -0.38 10.68
N ASN A 441 11.01 0.86 10.55
CA ASN A 441 10.61 1.40 9.26
C ASN A 441 11.85 1.99 8.61
N TYR A 442 12.50 1.22 7.74
CA TYR A 442 13.65 1.72 6.99
C TYR A 442 13.18 2.79 6.01
N ASP A 443 12.09 2.52 5.28
CA ASP A 443 11.40 3.49 4.43
C ASP A 443 10.04 3.84 5.04
N LEU A 444 9.72 5.13 5.05
CA LEU A 444 8.42 5.61 5.50
C LEU A 444 7.45 5.66 4.31
N PRO A 445 6.27 5.02 4.42
CA PRO A 445 5.24 5.14 3.42
C PRO A 445 4.66 6.55 3.46
N TRP A 446 4.14 7.02 2.33
CA TRP A 446 3.48 8.34 2.26
C TRP A 446 2.26 8.40 3.18
N ASN A 447 1.54 7.29 3.27
CA ASN A 447 0.38 7.17 4.13
C ASN A 447 0.78 6.76 5.56
N PRO A 448 0.61 7.62 6.58
CA PRO A 448 0.97 7.30 7.96
C PRO A 448 0.20 6.10 8.52
N GLN A 449 -0.94 5.75 7.91
CA GLN A 449 -1.71 4.59 8.33
C GLN A 449 -1.04 3.26 7.99
N ARG A 450 -0.25 3.22 6.90
CA ARG A 450 0.59 2.05 6.58
C ARG A 450 1.62 1.83 7.69
N VAL A 451 2.19 2.91 8.26
CA VAL A 451 3.05 2.80 9.46
C VAL A 451 2.30 2.18 10.63
N GLU A 452 1.07 2.62 10.92
CA GLU A 452 0.24 2.01 11.98
C GLU A 452 -0.11 0.55 11.70
N GLN A 453 -0.35 0.17 10.45
CA GLN A 453 -0.60 -1.23 10.05
C GLN A 453 0.63 -2.11 10.27
N ARG A 454 1.82 -1.62 9.90
CA ARG A 454 3.13 -2.26 10.17
C ARG A 454 3.36 -2.41 11.67
N ILE A 455 3.18 -1.34 12.45
CA ILE A 455 3.26 -1.34 13.92
C ILE A 455 2.23 -2.32 14.53
N GLY A 456 1.07 -2.51 13.89
CA GLY A 456 0.05 -3.46 14.31
C GLY A 456 0.42 -4.93 14.18
N ARG A 457 1.53 -5.26 13.49
CA ARG A 457 2.01 -6.64 13.28
C ARG A 457 2.75 -7.21 14.48
N CYS A 458 3.44 -6.33 15.24
CA CYS A 458 4.25 -6.67 16.41
C CYS A 458 3.50 -6.39 17.73
#